data_AF-A0A2S0ML57-F1
#
_entry.id   AF-A0A2S0ML57-F1
#
_cell.length_a   1.000
_cell.length_b   1.000
_cell.length_c   1.000
_cell.angle_alpha   90.00
_cell.angle_beta   90.00
_cell.angle_gamma   90.00
#
_symmetry.space_group_name_H-M   'P 1'
#
loop_
_entity.id
_entity.type
_entity.pdbx_description
1 polymer ?
#
loop_
_entity_poly.entity_id
_entity_poly.type
_entity_poly.pdbx_seq_one_letter_code
_entity_poly.pdbx_strand_id
1 'polypeptide(L)'
;MNRLIHDRLPAFLRNLDRLDASGQRDAVVNEVLETFGWMTPPAGDCTHQWELDLHGIAASGASEEEAIANWKRLARQHMRATDHRRDCPYNGQGVAP
;
A
#
# COMPACT_ATOMS: atom_id res chain seq x y z
N MET A 1 -12.29 -7.86 -18.25
CA MET A 1 -11.07 -7.50 -19.01
C MET A 1 -10.83 -6.01 -18.82
N ASN A 2 -10.15 -5.61 -17.74
CA ASN A 2 -9.85 -4.21 -17.41
C ASN A 2 -8.39 -4.11 -16.93
N ARG A 3 -7.45 -4.41 -17.84
CA ARG A 3 -5.99 -4.40 -17.63
C ARG A 3 -5.35 -3.05 -18.03
N LEU A 4 -6.08 -1.93 -17.89
CA LEU A 4 -5.70 -0.66 -18.52
C LEU A 4 -5.79 0.59 -17.62
N ILE A 5 -6.01 0.44 -16.31
CA ILE A 5 -5.51 1.45 -15.37
C ILE A 5 -4.04 1.09 -15.18
N HIS A 6 -3.21 1.67 -16.02
CA HIS A 6 -1.76 1.54 -16.01
C HIS A 6 -1.24 1.42 -14.59
N ASP A 7 -0.31 0.49 -14.38
CA ASP A 7 0.51 0.27 -13.19
C ASP A 7 0.87 1.61 -12.52
N ARG A 8 -0.04 2.19 -11.72
CA ARG A 8 0.17 3.47 -11.01
C ARG A 8 1.00 3.24 -9.77
N LEU A 9 0.86 2.06 -9.19
CA LEU A 9 1.63 1.58 -8.04
C LEU A 9 3.16 1.80 -8.16
N PRO A 10 3.87 1.41 -9.26
CA PRO A 10 5.30 1.74 -9.44
C PRO A 10 5.60 3.24 -9.43
N ALA A 11 4.79 4.02 -10.16
CA ALA A 11 5.01 5.44 -10.34
C ALA A 11 4.78 6.17 -9.01
N PHE A 12 3.73 5.76 -8.30
CA PHE A 12 3.38 6.25 -6.99
C PHE A 12 4.43 5.88 -5.93
N LEU A 13 4.90 4.63 -5.88
CA LEU A 13 5.98 4.24 -4.97
C LEU A 13 7.29 5.00 -5.25
N ARG A 14 7.63 5.24 -6.53
CA ARG A 14 8.77 6.09 -6.91
C ARG A 14 8.58 7.54 -6.49
N ASN A 15 7.36 8.06 -6.56
CA ASN A 15 7.03 9.41 -6.09
C ASN A 15 7.21 9.51 -4.56
N LEU A 16 6.69 8.54 -3.81
CA LEU A 16 6.81 8.48 -2.35
C LEU A 16 8.27 8.43 -1.88
N ASP A 17 9.15 7.74 -2.61
CA ASP A 17 10.59 7.65 -2.29
C ASP A 17 11.30 9.02 -2.35
N ARG A 18 10.74 9.97 -3.11
CA ARG A 18 11.29 11.32 -3.28
C ARG A 18 10.73 12.33 -2.29
N LEU A 19 9.74 11.95 -1.49
CA LEU A 19 9.03 12.81 -0.56
C LEU A 19 9.44 12.52 0.88
N ASP A 20 9.53 13.57 1.69
CA ASP A 20 9.63 13.47 3.14
C ASP A 20 8.34 12.92 3.77
N ALA A 21 8.38 12.52 5.04
CA ALA A 21 7.25 11.88 5.73
C ALA A 21 5.92 12.65 5.60
N SER A 22 5.96 13.99 5.67
CA SER A 22 4.79 14.85 5.50
C SER A 22 4.24 14.79 4.08
N GLY A 23 5.12 14.85 3.06
CA GLY A 23 4.73 14.75 1.66
C GLY A 23 4.21 13.35 1.30
N GLN A 24 4.74 12.30 1.94
CA GLN A 24 4.24 10.94 1.76
C GLN A 24 2.80 10.79 2.26
N ARG A 25 2.47 11.38 3.42
CA ARG A 25 1.09 11.40 3.93
C ARG A 25 0.16 12.10 2.95
N ASP A 26 0.51 13.31 2.55
CA ASP A 26 -0.30 14.12 1.63
C ASP A 26 -0.55 13.39 0.30
N ALA A 27 0.51 12.81 -0.28
CA ALA A 27 0.41 12.02 -1.50
C ALA A 27 -0.48 10.76 -1.34
N VAL A 28 -0.43 10.07 -0.19
CA VAL A 28 -1.30 8.91 0.09
C VAL A 28 -2.75 9.34 0.22
N VAL A 29 -3.04 10.42 0.95
CA VAL A 29 -4.41 10.94 1.09
C VAL A 29 -4.95 11.38 -0.27
N ASN A 30 -4.15 12.08 -1.07
CA ASN A 30 -4.55 12.48 -2.41
C ASN A 30 -4.86 11.27 -3.31
N GLU A 31 -3.99 10.26 -3.33
CA GLU A 31 -4.19 9.05 -4.14
C GLU A 31 -5.39 8.22 -3.66
N VAL A 32 -5.67 8.18 -2.35
CA VAL A 32 -6.88 7.56 -1.78
C VAL A 32 -8.13 8.25 -2.33
N LEU A 33 -8.14 9.58 -2.38
CA LEU A 33 -9.25 10.36 -2.96
C LEU A 33 -9.39 10.13 -4.48
N GLU A 34 -8.28 9.98 -5.20
CA GLU A 34 -8.27 9.78 -6.65
C GLU A 34 -8.63 8.35 -7.09
N THR A 35 -8.29 7.36 -6.27
CA THR A 35 -8.43 5.92 -6.60
C THR A 35 -9.62 5.26 -5.90
N PHE A 36 -10.46 6.04 -5.20
CA PHE A 36 -11.54 5.51 -4.35
C PHE A 36 -11.03 4.50 -3.31
N GLY A 37 -9.80 4.71 -2.82
CA GLY A 37 -9.31 3.99 -1.66
C GLY A 37 -10.07 4.40 -0.41
N TRP A 38 -9.74 3.77 0.70
CA TRP A 38 -10.28 4.10 2.00
C TRP A 38 -9.20 4.05 3.05
N MET A 39 -9.27 5.04 3.94
CA MET A 39 -8.39 5.20 5.06
C MET A 39 -9.27 5.52 6.25
N THR A 40 -9.37 4.56 7.16
CA THR A 40 -10.31 4.64 8.29
C THR A 40 -9.50 4.77 9.58
N PRO A 41 -9.76 5.81 10.39
CA PRO A 41 -9.16 5.89 11.72
C PRO A 41 -9.68 4.74 12.60
N PRO A 42 -8.94 4.35 13.64
CA PRO A 42 -9.38 3.32 14.57
C PRO A 42 -10.73 3.72 15.18
N ALA A 43 -11.79 3.01 14.79
CA ALA A 43 -13.08 3.14 15.43
C ALA A 43 -12.96 2.49 16.82
N GLY A 44 -13.15 3.30 17.86
CA GLY A 44 -12.81 3.00 19.26
C GLY A 44 -13.46 1.76 19.88
N ASP A 45 -14.22 0.97 19.13
CA ASP A 45 -14.97 -0.18 19.60
C ASP A 45 -14.40 -1.54 19.17
N CYS A 46 -13.53 -1.65 18.14
CA CYS A 46 -13.11 -2.98 17.65
C CYS A 46 -11.66 -3.11 17.18
N THR A 47 -11.08 -2.09 16.55
CA THR A 47 -9.71 -2.16 16.01
C THR A 47 -8.96 -0.91 16.46
N HIS A 48 -8.08 -1.05 17.46
CA HIS A 48 -7.15 0.02 17.88
C HIS A 48 -6.10 0.35 16.81
N GLN A 49 -6.41 0.14 15.53
CA GLN A 49 -5.51 0.23 14.39
C GLN A 49 -6.14 1.07 13.29
N TRP A 50 -5.30 1.86 12.62
CA TRP A 50 -5.59 2.51 11.36
C TRP A 50 -5.66 1.47 10.26
N GLU A 51 -6.66 1.59 9.39
CA GLU A 51 -6.84 0.71 8.23
C GLU A 51 -6.69 1.55 6.95
N LEU A 52 -5.81 1.10 6.04
CA LEU A 52 -5.55 1.73 4.77
C LEU A 52 -5.63 0.67 3.68
N ASP A 53 -6.51 0.88 2.71
CA ASP A 53 -6.54 0.07 1.50
C ASP A 53 -6.51 0.96 0.25
N LEU A 54 -5.48 0.68 -0.55
CA LEU A 54 -5.13 1.45 -1.73
C LEU A 54 -4.51 0.52 -2.77
N HIS A 55 -4.94 0.65 -4.02
CA HIS A 55 -4.55 -0.23 -5.14
C HIS A 55 -4.82 -1.74 -4.88
N GLY A 56 -5.83 -2.06 -4.06
CA GLY A 56 -6.16 -3.43 -3.68
C GLY A 56 -5.20 -4.06 -2.67
N ILE A 57 -4.41 -3.23 -1.98
CA ILE A 57 -3.50 -3.63 -0.91
C ILE A 57 -4.00 -3.03 0.38
N ALA A 58 -4.48 -3.88 1.28
CA ALA A 58 -4.90 -3.51 2.62
C ALA A 58 -3.74 -3.62 3.61
N ALA A 59 -3.60 -2.62 4.48
CA ALA A 59 -2.63 -2.57 5.55
C ALA A 59 -3.25 -1.97 6.80
N SER A 60 -2.75 -2.39 7.96
CA SER A 60 -3.10 -1.80 9.24
C SER A 60 -1.87 -1.33 10.02
N GLY A 61 -2.05 -0.43 10.98
CA GLY A 61 -1.00 0.02 11.90
C GLY A 61 -1.56 0.68 13.15
N ALA A 62 -0.80 0.73 14.23
CA ALA A 62 -1.25 1.37 15.47
C ALA A 62 -1.40 2.90 15.32
N SER A 63 -0.68 3.47 14.35
CA SER A 63 -0.74 4.88 13.97
C SER A 63 -0.87 5.00 12.45
N GLU A 64 -1.36 6.15 11.98
CA GLU A 64 -1.44 6.50 10.56
C GLU A 64 -0.10 6.24 9.82
N GLU A 65 1.01 6.68 10.40
CA GLU A 65 2.35 6.54 9.80
C GLU A 65 2.75 5.07 9.66
N GLU A 66 2.36 4.26 10.65
CA GLU A 66 2.66 2.84 10.68
C GLU A 66 1.80 2.08 9.66
N ALA A 67 0.53 2.46 9.50
CA ALA A 67 -0.33 1.92 8.45
C ALA A 67 0.23 2.25 7.06
N ILE A 68 0.70 3.48 6.82
CA ILE A 68 1.34 3.89 5.57
C ILE A 68 2.67 3.13 5.36
N ALA A 69 3.49 2.96 6.40
CA ALA A 69 4.73 2.20 6.33
C ALA A 69 4.48 0.71 6.01
N ASN A 70 3.50 0.10 6.65
CA ASN A 70 3.07 -1.27 6.37
C ASN A 70 2.51 -1.41 4.96
N TRP A 71 1.68 -0.48 4.52
CA TRP A 71 1.17 -0.45 3.15
C TRP A 71 2.30 -0.36 2.13
N LYS A 72 3.26 0.56 2.31
CA LYS A 72 4.44 0.67 1.43
C LYS A 72 5.22 -0.64 1.34
N ARG A 73 5.38 -1.36 2.46
CA ARG A 73 6.06 -2.66 2.51
C ARG A 73 5.31 -3.70 1.69
N LEU A 74 3.99 -3.81 1.87
CA LEU A 74 3.12 -4.72 1.12
C LEU A 74 3.08 -4.35 -0.37
N ALA A 75 2.97 -3.07 -0.71
CA ALA A 75 3.03 -2.55 -2.08
C ALA A 75 4.33 -2.94 -2.81
N ARG A 76 5.48 -2.78 -2.14
CA ARG A 76 6.77 -3.24 -2.69
C ARG A 76 6.82 -4.75 -2.87
N GLN A 77 6.20 -5.53 -1.99
CA GLN A 77 6.11 -7.00 -2.14
C GLN A 77 5.18 -7.39 -3.30
N HIS A 78 4.03 -6.75 -3.43
CA HIS A 78 3.07 -6.99 -4.50
C HIS A 78 3.66 -6.66 -5.88
N MET A 79 4.42 -5.57 -5.96
CA MET A 79 5.20 -5.23 -7.15
C MET A 79 6.25 -6.28 -7.50
N ARG A 80 7.01 -6.77 -6.52
CA ARG A 80 7.97 -7.86 -6.76
C ARG A 80 7.28 -9.12 -7.25
N ALA A 81 6.15 -9.50 -6.65
CA ALA A 81 5.40 -10.68 -7.08
C ALA A 81 4.84 -10.57 -8.52
N THR A 82 4.58 -9.35 -9.01
CA THR A 82 4.00 -9.08 -10.33
C THR A 82 5.06 -8.78 -11.40
N ASP A 83 6.25 -8.32 -11.00
CA ASP A 83 7.40 -8.15 -11.89
C ASP A 83 7.81 -9.53 -12.42
N HIS A 84 7.57 -9.78 -13.71
CA HIS A 84 7.93 -11.03 -14.42
C HIS A 84 9.45 -11.31 -14.45
N ARG A 85 10.25 -10.68 -13.60
CA ARG A 85 11.62 -11.11 -13.34
C ARG A 85 11.59 -12.49 -12.69
N ARG A 86 12.21 -13.43 -13.40
CA ARG A 86 12.48 -14.83 -13.04
C ARG A 86 13.24 -15.01 -11.70
N ASP A 87 13.59 -13.93 -11.02
CA ASP A 87 14.45 -13.88 -9.84
C ASP A 87 13.73 -13.29 -8.61
N CYS A 88 12.45 -13.60 -8.47
CA CYS A 88 11.71 -13.28 -7.24
C CYS A 88 11.99 -14.36 -6.18
N PRO A 89 12.63 -14.02 -5.04
CA PRO A 89 12.94 -15.00 -3.99
C PRO A 89 11.70 -15.48 -3.21
N TYR A 90 10.52 -14.91 -3.47
CA TYR A 90 9.26 -15.37 -2.86
C TYR A 90 8.52 -16.31 -3.82
N ASN A 91 9.17 -17.43 -4.12
CA ASN A 91 8.64 -18.53 -4.93
C ASN A 91 7.62 -19.36 -4.13
N GLY A 92 6.44 -18.78 -3.85
CA GLY A 92 5.27 -19.54 -3.43
C GLY A 92 5.31 -20.17 -2.02
N GLN A 93 6.07 -19.63 -1.06
CA GLN A 93 5.84 -19.99 0.34
C GLN A 93 4.58 -19.27 0.83
N GLY A 94 3.49 -20.03 0.92
CA GLY A 94 2.24 -19.61 1.53
C GLY A 94 2.48 -18.97 2.90
N VAL A 95 1.63 -18.00 3.22
CA VAL A 95 1.51 -17.41 4.55
C VAL A 95 1.57 -18.53 5.60
N ALA A 96 2.53 -18.43 6.53
CA ALA A 96 2.60 -19.36 7.64
C ALA A 96 1.28 -19.28 8.45
N PRO A 97 0.69 -20.41 8.86
CA PRO A 97 -0.58 -20.46 9.57
C PRO A 97 -0.53 -19.79 10.95
#